data_AF-A0AAN8Y3S3-F1
#
_entry.id   AF-A0AAN8Y3S3-F1
#
_cell.length_a   1.000
_cell.length_b   1.000
_cell.length_c   1.000
_cell.angle_alpha   90.00
_cell.angle_beta   90.00
_cell.angle_gamma   90.00
#
_symmetry.space_group_name_H-M   'P 1'
#
loop_
_entity.id
_entity.type
_entity.pdbx_description
1 polymer ?
#
loop_
_entity_poly.entity_id
_entity_poly.type
_entity_poly.pdbx_seq_one_letter_code
_entity_poly.pdbx_strand_id
1 'polypeptide(L)'
;MDFPCKESDVEEFLAPGVFEIPGEPAVVINGLPPVSSSADIISPCPIVTDVESQKNSSFGQWLVGREVRKLFGDQYYYGKVIEFDGEVGWFRVKYEDGDIEDLEWHELEQVLRPLDITIPLITVATKVNKRKQRSIQEFGGITRNQGMKDDKDMVKKNVVFM
;
A
#
# COMPACT_ATOMS: atom_id res chain seq x y z
N MET A 1 55.31 -37.51 -11.93
CA MET A 1 54.89 -38.77 -11.30
C MET A 1 53.64 -38.43 -10.51
N ASP A 2 52.56 -38.27 -11.25
CA ASP A 2 51.18 -38.24 -10.80
C ASP A 2 50.83 -39.56 -10.13
N PHE A 3 49.87 -39.56 -9.21
CA PHE A 3 48.86 -40.60 -8.85
C PHE A 3 48.32 -40.29 -7.43
N PRO A 4 47.05 -40.60 -7.09
CA PRO A 4 45.83 -40.13 -7.73
C PRO A 4 44.81 -39.60 -6.69
N CYS A 5 43.86 -38.78 -7.16
CA CYS A 5 42.64 -38.44 -6.43
C CYS A 5 41.82 -39.72 -6.13
N LYS A 6 41.34 -39.86 -4.89
CA LYS A 6 40.20 -40.72 -4.56
C LYS A 6 39.31 -40.00 -3.56
N GLU A 7 38.35 -39.27 -4.12
CA GLU A 7 37.04 -39.09 -3.50
C GLU A 7 36.46 -40.47 -3.16
N SER A 8 35.98 -40.62 -1.94
CA SER A 8 34.90 -41.55 -1.63
C SER A 8 33.93 -40.79 -0.75
N ASP A 9 33.02 -40.11 -1.43
CA ASP A 9 31.77 -39.62 -0.90
C ASP A 9 30.94 -40.85 -0.47
N VAL A 10 30.83 -41.03 0.84
CA VAL A 10 29.92 -42.00 1.44
C VAL A 10 29.07 -41.22 2.42
N GLU A 11 28.11 -40.48 1.88
CA GLU A 11 26.94 -40.00 2.62
C GLU A 11 26.20 -41.21 3.20
N GLU A 12 26.60 -41.61 4.40
CA GLU A 12 25.82 -42.48 5.25
C GLU A 12 24.66 -41.64 5.80
N PHE A 13 23.51 -41.69 5.13
CA PHE A 13 22.26 -41.08 5.59
C PHE A 13 21.85 -41.74 6.92
N LEU A 14 22.35 -41.19 8.03
CA LEU A 14 21.87 -41.54 9.35
C LEU A 14 20.39 -41.14 9.42
N ALA A 15 19.55 -42.13 9.70
CA ALA A 15 18.13 -41.90 9.96
C ALA A 15 17.96 -40.83 11.06
N PRO A 16 16.89 -40.01 11.02
CA PRO A 16 16.68 -38.94 12.00
C PRO A 16 16.65 -39.52 13.41
N GLY A 17 17.78 -39.37 14.11
CA GLY A 17 17.97 -39.83 15.47
C GLY A 17 17.42 -38.81 16.45
N VAL A 18 16.60 -39.26 17.40
CA VAL A 18 16.25 -38.46 18.57
C VAL A 18 17.40 -38.58 19.55
N PHE A 19 18.18 -37.52 19.70
CA PHE A 19 19.29 -37.48 20.63
C PHE A 19 18.84 -36.76 21.91
N GLU A 20 18.93 -37.43 23.06
CA GLU A 20 18.72 -36.79 24.37
C GLU A 20 19.94 -35.91 24.68
N ILE A 21 19.78 -34.60 24.48
CA ILE A 21 20.78 -33.61 24.86
C ILE A 21 20.44 -33.14 26.28
N PRO A 22 21.34 -33.31 27.27
CA PRO A 22 21.08 -32.82 28.62
C PRO A 22 21.01 -31.29 28.63
N GLY A 23 19.81 -30.74 28.86
CA GLY A 23 19.52 -29.30 28.77
C GLY A 23 18.11 -29.03 28.22
N GLU A 24 17.83 -27.78 27.85
CA GLU A 24 16.56 -27.39 27.21
C GLU A 24 16.40 -28.08 25.83
N PRO A 25 15.17 -28.43 25.41
CA PRO A 25 14.95 -29.18 24.18
C PRO A 25 15.38 -28.38 22.95
N ALA A 26 16.34 -28.91 22.19
CA ALA A 26 16.86 -28.31 20.96
C ALA A 26 16.60 -29.21 19.75
N VAL A 27 16.20 -28.61 18.63
CA VAL A 27 16.00 -29.32 17.36
C VAL A 27 17.26 -29.16 16.50
N VAL A 28 17.84 -30.28 16.08
CA VAL A 28 19.00 -30.29 15.17
C VAL A 28 18.49 -30.24 13.73
N ILE A 29 18.88 -29.19 13.00
CA ILE A 29 18.58 -29.05 11.57
C ILE A 29 19.81 -29.52 10.79
N ASN A 30 19.67 -30.63 10.05
CA ASN A 30 20.74 -31.19 9.23
C ASN A 30 20.97 -30.31 7.99
N GLY A 31 21.86 -29.33 8.13
CA GLY A 31 22.46 -28.58 7.02
C GLY A 31 21.67 -27.33 6.61
N LEU A 32 22.34 -26.19 6.64
CA LEU A 32 21.98 -25.03 5.83
C LEU A 32 22.49 -25.27 4.40
N PRO A 33 21.76 -24.86 3.34
CA PRO A 33 22.30 -24.87 1.99
C PRO A 33 23.62 -24.08 1.96
N PRO A 34 24.64 -24.52 1.21
CA PRO A 34 25.95 -23.88 1.22
C PRO A 34 25.79 -22.41 0.81
N VAL A 35 26.01 -21.52 1.78
CA VAL A 35 25.98 -20.09 1.55
C VAL A 35 27.26 -19.69 0.81
N SER A 36 27.09 -19.09 -0.37
CA SER A 36 28.19 -18.46 -1.08
C SER A 36 28.84 -17.43 -0.18
N SER A 37 30.11 -17.66 0.14
CA SER A 37 30.92 -16.82 1.02
C SER A 37 31.06 -15.39 0.49
N SER A 38 30.33 -14.45 1.07
CA SER A 38 30.91 -13.15 1.44
C SER A 38 30.30 -12.70 2.76
N ALA A 39 31.19 -12.43 3.70
CA ALA A 39 30.95 -12.33 5.13
C ALA A 39 30.02 -11.18 5.57
N ASP A 40 29.22 -11.51 6.59
CA ASP A 40 28.80 -10.71 7.75
C ASP A 40 27.95 -9.44 7.53
N ILE A 41 26.64 -9.53 7.88
CA ILE A 41 26.02 -8.88 9.06
C ILE A 41 24.56 -9.37 9.20
N ILE A 42 24.16 -9.70 10.43
CA ILE A 42 22.85 -10.26 10.83
C ILE A 42 21.78 -9.14 10.92
N SER A 43 20.74 -9.22 10.06
CA SER A 43 19.29 -8.81 10.13
C SER A 43 18.84 -7.45 10.76
N PRO A 44 17.68 -6.82 10.40
CA PRO A 44 16.49 -7.35 9.70
C PRO A 44 15.96 -6.45 8.55
N CYS A 45 14.98 -6.98 7.81
CA CYS A 45 14.31 -6.42 6.62
C CYS A 45 15.14 -6.55 5.33
N PRO A 46 14.57 -7.08 4.23
CA PRO A 46 15.25 -7.06 2.95
C PRO A 46 15.37 -5.60 2.51
N ILE A 47 16.53 -4.98 2.75
CA ILE A 47 16.95 -3.83 1.97
C ILE A 47 17.25 -4.36 0.57
N VAL A 48 16.24 -4.32 -0.29
CA VAL A 48 16.39 -4.64 -1.70
C VAL A 48 17.05 -3.43 -2.35
N THR A 49 18.36 -3.32 -2.20
CA THR A 49 19.16 -2.54 -3.13
C THR A 49 19.20 -3.32 -4.45
N ASP A 50 18.77 -2.62 -5.50
CA ASP A 50 19.06 -2.93 -6.90
C ASP A 50 18.22 -4.02 -7.59
N VAL A 51 16.91 -3.78 -7.70
CA VAL A 51 16.20 -3.94 -8.99
C VAL A 51 15.26 -2.74 -9.16
N GLU A 52 15.72 -1.85 -10.03
CA GLU A 52 15.26 -0.51 -10.35
C GLU A 52 13.84 -0.46 -10.99
N SER A 53 13.13 0.64 -10.70
CA SER A 53 12.00 1.25 -11.44
C SER A 53 10.55 0.73 -11.31
N GLN A 54 10.25 -0.57 -11.13
CA GLN A 54 8.85 -1.04 -11.27
C GLN A 54 8.02 -1.20 -9.98
N LYS A 55 8.64 -1.31 -8.80
CA LYS A 55 7.90 -1.57 -7.54
C LYS A 55 7.57 -0.33 -6.70
N ASN A 56 8.21 0.80 -6.97
CA ASN A 56 8.06 2.00 -6.15
C ASN A 56 6.86 2.86 -6.59
N SER A 57 6.42 2.74 -7.85
CA SER A 57 5.27 3.47 -8.38
C SER A 57 3.98 3.17 -7.60
N SER A 58 3.75 1.90 -7.20
CA SER A 58 2.59 1.55 -6.39
C SER A 58 2.67 2.06 -4.96
N PHE A 59 3.87 2.19 -4.40
CA PHE A 59 4.04 2.65 -3.02
C PHE A 59 3.69 4.14 -2.89
N GLY A 60 4.11 4.97 -3.85
CA GLY A 60 3.74 6.38 -3.88
C GLY A 60 2.23 6.59 -3.89
N GLN A 61 1.51 5.77 -4.66
CA GLN A 61 0.05 5.82 -4.71
C GLN A 61 -0.62 5.54 -3.36
N TRP A 62 -0.04 4.71 -2.50
CA TRP A 62 -0.57 4.43 -1.15
C TRP A 62 -0.46 5.61 -0.19
N LEU A 63 0.41 6.56 -0.50
CA LEU A 63 0.60 7.77 0.31
C LEU A 63 -0.44 8.85 -0.02
N VAL A 64 -1.10 8.75 -1.18
CA VAL A 64 -2.19 9.65 -1.53
C VAL A 64 -3.29 9.56 -0.48
N GLY A 65 -3.66 10.71 0.05
CA GLY A 65 -4.64 10.88 1.10
C GLY A 65 -4.09 10.81 2.53
N ARG A 66 -2.80 10.54 2.73
CA ARG A 66 -2.15 10.67 4.03
C ARG A 66 -2.11 12.14 4.45
N GLU A 67 -2.18 12.36 5.76
CA GLU A 67 -2.05 13.69 6.36
C GLU A 67 -0.58 14.04 6.58
N VAL A 68 -0.24 15.30 6.35
CA VAL A 68 1.06 15.88 6.63
C VAL A 68 0.94 17.03 7.62
N ARG A 69 2.05 17.36 8.28
CA ARG A 69 2.21 18.51 9.15
C ARG A 69 3.61 19.09 8.93
N LYS A 70 3.68 20.24 8.25
CA LYS A 70 4.94 20.93 7.96
C LYS A 70 5.10 22.17 8.84
N LEU A 71 6.33 22.46 9.25
CA LEU A 71 6.67 23.70 9.94
C LEU A 71 7.16 24.71 8.90
N PHE A 72 6.49 25.85 8.80
CA PHE A 72 6.90 26.97 7.97
C PHE A 72 7.07 28.21 8.85
N GLY A 73 8.30 28.73 8.92
CA GLY A 73 8.66 29.75 9.92
C GLY A 73 8.40 29.22 11.33
N ASP A 74 7.50 29.87 12.06
CA ASP A 74 7.15 29.53 13.44
C ASP A 74 5.80 28.81 13.57
N GLN A 75 5.13 28.47 12.46
CA GLN A 75 3.77 27.92 12.46
C GLN A 75 3.70 26.55 11.77
N TYR A 76 2.93 25.64 12.35
CA TYR A 76 2.60 24.37 11.72
C TYR A 76 1.39 24.52 10.81
N TYR A 77 1.49 23.91 9.64
CA TYR A 77 0.44 23.82 8.64
C TYR A 77 0.09 22.36 8.39
N TYR A 78 -1.21 22.06 8.41
CA TYR A 78 -1.71 20.74 8.11
C TYR A 78 -2.05 20.62 6.64
N GLY A 79 -1.76 19.46 6.06
CA GLY A 79 -2.02 19.21 4.65
C GLY A 79 -2.36 17.76 4.38
N LYS A 80 -2.62 17.49 3.12
CA LYS A 80 -2.94 16.15 2.62
C LYS A 80 -2.22 15.91 1.30
N VAL A 81 -1.64 14.73 1.15
CA VAL A 81 -1.12 14.29 -0.16
C VAL A 81 -2.33 14.10 -1.08
N ILE A 82 -2.41 14.84 -2.16
CA ILE A 82 -3.54 14.79 -3.10
C ILE A 82 -3.24 13.97 -4.35
N GLU A 83 -1.97 13.87 -4.73
CA GLU A 83 -1.54 13.18 -5.95
C GLU A 83 -0.10 12.69 -5.83
N PHE A 84 0.24 11.66 -6.59
CA PHE A 84 1.60 11.14 -6.75
C PHE A 84 1.89 11.00 -8.23
N ASP A 85 2.97 11.61 -8.68
CA ASP A 85 3.49 11.45 -10.03
C ASP A 85 4.53 10.32 -10.03
N GLY A 86 4.13 9.17 -10.58
CA GLY A 86 4.98 7.99 -10.67
C GLY A 86 6.10 8.07 -11.72
N GLU A 87 6.07 9.06 -12.62
CA GLU A 87 7.11 9.25 -13.62
C GLU A 87 8.33 9.95 -13.01
N VAL A 88 8.10 11.00 -12.23
CA VAL A 88 9.17 11.79 -11.58
C VAL A 88 9.38 11.44 -10.09
N GLY A 89 8.44 10.73 -9.47
CA GLY A 89 8.51 10.35 -8.05
C GLY A 89 8.13 11.47 -7.08
N TRP A 90 7.34 12.45 -7.53
CA TRP A 90 6.95 13.62 -6.75
C TRP A 90 5.56 13.47 -6.15
N PHE A 91 5.36 14.09 -5.00
CA PHE A 91 4.11 14.07 -4.24
C PHE A 91 3.51 15.47 -4.19
N ARG A 92 2.29 15.60 -4.69
CA ARG A 92 1.56 16.86 -4.59
C ARG A 92 0.81 16.91 -3.28
N VAL A 93 1.09 17.92 -2.46
CA VAL A 93 0.46 18.17 -1.18
C VAL A 93 -0.35 19.44 -1.25
N LYS A 94 -1.57 19.41 -0.70
CA LYS A 94 -2.38 20.60 -0.47
C LYS A 94 -2.48 20.89 1.02
N TYR A 95 -2.08 22.09 1.41
CA TYR A 95 -2.18 22.58 2.78
C TYR A 95 -3.53 23.27 3.06
N GLU A 96 -3.81 23.53 4.33
CA GLU A 96 -5.07 24.10 4.81
C GLU A 96 -5.25 25.59 4.45
N ASP A 97 -4.16 26.31 4.22
CA ASP A 97 -4.14 27.69 3.71
C ASP A 97 -4.48 27.78 2.22
N GLY A 98 -4.54 26.63 1.54
CA GLY A 98 -4.85 26.52 0.12
C GLY A 98 -3.63 26.37 -0.77
N ASP A 99 -2.42 26.48 -0.21
CA ASP A 99 -1.19 26.33 -0.96
C ASP A 99 -0.97 24.87 -1.39
N ILE A 100 -0.35 24.73 -2.56
CA ILE A 100 0.00 23.44 -3.15
C ILE A 100 1.50 23.40 -3.38
N GLU A 101 2.13 22.33 -2.91
CA GLU A 101 3.56 22.11 -3.00
C GLU A 101 3.81 20.70 -3.54
N ASP A 102 4.78 20.57 -4.44
CA ASP A 102 5.27 19.28 -4.92
C ASP A 102 6.53 18.92 -4.11
N LEU A 103 6.53 17.75 -3.47
CA LEU A 103 7.58 17.29 -2.55
C LEU A 103 8.24 16.01 -3.05
N GLU A 104 9.54 15.87 -2.81
CA GLU A 104 10.23 14.59 -2.96
C GLU A 104 9.92 13.64 -1.80
N TRP A 105 10.22 12.34 -1.97
CA TRP A 105 10.00 11.33 -0.93
C TRP A 105 10.65 11.69 0.42
N HIS A 106 11.92 12.13 0.41
CA HIS A 106 12.66 12.47 1.64
C HIS A 106 12.08 13.68 2.36
N GLU A 107 11.50 14.63 1.63
CA GLU A 107 10.82 15.80 2.21
C GLU A 107 9.45 15.41 2.77
N LEU A 108 8.70 14.61 2.01
CA LEU A 108 7.40 14.11 2.43
C LEU A 108 7.52 13.27 3.71
N GLU A 109 8.51 12.38 3.79
CA GLU A 109 8.76 11.53 4.96
C GLU A 109 8.88 12.33 6.25
N GLN A 110 9.55 13.48 6.21
CA GLN A 110 9.77 14.35 7.38
C GLN A 110 8.48 15.03 7.86
N VAL A 111 7.51 15.23 6.97
CA VAL A 111 6.27 15.94 7.29
C VAL A 111 5.08 15.01 7.45
N LEU A 112 5.20 13.72 7.12
CA LEU A 112 4.11 12.76 7.26
C LEU A 112 3.67 12.60 8.71
N ARG A 113 2.34 12.61 8.93
CA ARG A 113 1.80 12.27 10.25
C ARG A 113 1.90 10.75 10.48
N PRO A 114 2.25 10.32 11.70
CA PRO A 114 2.19 8.91 12.09
C PRO A 114 0.80 8.33 11.85
N LEU A 115 0.73 7.07 11.43
CA LEU A 115 -0.53 6.33 11.41
C LEU A 115 -0.98 6.06 12.84
N ASP A 116 -2.28 6.17 13.09
CA ASP A 116 -2.85 5.77 14.36
C ASP A 116 -3.03 4.25 14.40
N ILE A 117 -1.97 3.55 14.80
CA ILE A 117 -1.96 2.10 15.00
C ILE A 117 -2.74 1.66 16.24
N THR A 118 -3.23 2.60 17.05
CA THR A 118 -4.07 2.26 18.21
C THR A 118 -5.48 1.85 17.79
N ILE A 119 -5.88 2.19 16.57
CA ILE A 119 -7.16 1.78 16.00
C ILE A 119 -7.15 0.25 15.80
N PRO A 120 -8.00 -0.51 16.52
CA PRO A 120 -8.01 -1.96 16.39
C PRO A 120 -8.34 -2.39 14.97
N LEU A 121 -7.68 -3.45 14.49
CA LEU A 121 -7.92 -3.99 13.14
C LEU A 121 -9.39 -4.36 12.91
N ILE A 122 -10.08 -4.84 13.95
CA ILE A 122 -11.52 -5.15 13.91
C ILE A 122 -12.33 -3.91 13.51
N THR A 123 -11.98 -2.74 14.04
CA THR A 123 -12.63 -1.46 13.72
C THR A 123 -12.38 -1.05 12.27
N VAL A 124 -11.17 -1.25 11.77
CA VAL A 124 -10.83 -0.94 10.36
C VAL A 124 -11.57 -1.89 9.41
N ALA A 125 -11.49 -3.20 9.64
CA ALA A 125 -12.10 -4.23 8.80
C ALA A 125 -13.63 -4.06 8.70
N THR A 126 -14.30 -3.80 9.83
CA THR A 126 -15.75 -3.57 9.84
C THR A 126 -16.17 -2.31 9.08
N LYS A 127 -15.38 -1.23 9.11
CA LYS A 127 -15.63 -0.01 8.32
C LYS A 127 -15.50 -0.26 6.82
N VAL A 128 -14.50 -1.02 6.38
CA VAL A 128 -14.29 -1.36 4.96
C VAL A 128 -15.46 -2.17 4.42
N ASN A 129 -15.91 -3.20 5.15
CA ASN A 129 -17.04 -4.04 4.73
C ASN A 129 -18.35 -3.25 4.59
N LYS A 130 -18.64 -2.32 5.52
CA LYS A 130 -19.84 -1.46 5.45
C LYS A 130 -19.84 -0.53 4.24
N ARG A 131 -18.69 0.00 3.82
CA ARG A 131 -18.58 0.86 2.62
C ARG A 131 -18.94 0.08 1.34
N LYS A 132 -18.50 -1.18 1.23
CA LYS A 132 -18.82 -2.06 0.09
C LYS A 132 -20.31 -2.37 -0.04
N GLN A 133 -21.05 -2.40 1.06
CA GLN A 133 -22.50 -2.63 1.03
C GLN A 133 -23.30 -1.42 0.54
N ARG A 134 -22.82 -0.18 0.80
CA ARG A 134 -23.50 1.05 0.35
C ARG A 134 -23.37 1.27 -1.16
N SER A 135 -22.21 0.96 -1.76
CA SER A 135 -22.01 1.09 -3.21
C SER A 135 -22.89 0.13 -4.04
N ILE A 136 -23.42 -0.95 -3.44
CA ILE A 136 -24.32 -1.90 -4.11
C ILE A 136 -25.77 -1.38 -4.14
N GLN A 137 -26.16 -0.52 -3.20
CA GLN A 137 -27.53 0.03 -3.14
C GLN A 137 -27.76 1.22 -4.08
N GLU A 138 -26.73 1.95 -4.52
CA GLU A 138 -26.89 3.11 -5.43
C GLU A 138 -27.14 2.72 -6.91
N PHE A 139 -26.73 1.53 -7.36
CA PHE A 139 -26.94 1.09 -8.75
C PHE A 139 -28.32 0.44 -9.03
N GLY A 140 -29.18 0.29 -8.01
CA GLY A 140 -30.46 -0.41 -8.13
C GLY A 140 -31.71 0.45 -8.35
N GLY A 141 -31.56 1.76 -8.61
CA GLY A 141 -32.64 2.73 -8.42
C GLY A 141 -33.05 3.59 -9.63
N ILE A 142 -33.10 3.08 -10.87
CA ILE A 142 -33.80 3.77 -11.97
C ILE A 142 -34.64 2.79 -12.79
N THR A 143 -35.91 2.65 -12.41
CA THR A 143 -37.03 2.46 -13.34
C THR A 143 -38.25 3.19 -12.78
N ARG A 144 -38.55 4.38 -13.33
CA ARG A 144 -39.83 5.06 -13.14
C ARG A 144 -40.52 5.19 -14.49
N ASN A 145 -41.68 4.56 -14.57
CA ASN A 145 -42.53 4.39 -15.73
C ASN A 145 -42.98 5.75 -16.32
N GLN A 146 -42.78 5.96 -17.62
CA GLN A 146 -43.37 7.07 -18.35
C GLN A 146 -44.85 6.74 -18.67
N GLY A 147 -45.76 7.46 -18.03
CA GLY A 147 -47.16 7.53 -18.46
C GLY A 147 -47.28 8.53 -19.60
N MET A 148 -47.62 8.05 -20.80
CA MET A 148 -48.03 8.87 -21.93
C MET A 148 -49.32 9.62 -21.55
N LYS A 149 -49.34 10.94 -21.71
CA LYS A 149 -50.56 11.74 -21.75
C LYS A 149 -50.60 12.46 -23.09
N ASP A 150 -51.69 12.20 -23.80
CA ASP A 150 -52.05 12.76 -25.09
C ASP A 150 -52.46 14.22 -24.93
N ASP A 151 -51.80 15.15 -25.63
CA ASP A 151 -52.30 16.52 -25.79
C ASP A 151 -53.02 16.65 -27.14
N LYS A 152 -54.35 16.58 -27.05
CA LYS A 152 -55.30 16.85 -28.13
C LYS A 152 -55.97 18.20 -27.85
N ASP A 153 -55.75 19.12 -28.78
CA ASP A 153 -56.63 20.23 -29.18
C ASP A 153 -56.85 21.48 -28.29
N MET A 154 -56.94 22.59 -29.05
CA MET A 154 -57.78 23.80 -28.86
C MET A 154 -57.19 25.07 -28.22
N VAL A 155 -56.55 25.90 -29.06
CA VAL A 155 -57.11 27.16 -29.62
C VAL A 155 -57.79 28.15 -28.64
N LYS A 156 -57.18 29.32 -28.41
CA LYS A 156 -57.62 30.69 -28.84
C LYS A 156 -56.96 31.82 -28.02
N LYS A 157 -56.31 32.72 -28.77
CA LYS A 157 -56.34 34.21 -28.72
C LYS A 157 -56.26 34.93 -27.36
N ASN A 158 -55.27 35.81 -27.22
CA ASN A 158 -55.53 37.15 -26.70
C ASN A 158 -54.70 38.21 -27.44
N VAL A 159 -55.43 39.15 -28.03
CA VAL A 159 -54.97 40.40 -28.63
C VAL A 159 -54.67 41.38 -27.49
N VAL A 160 -53.53 42.05 -27.53
CA VAL A 160 -53.25 43.24 -26.71
C VAL A 160 -52.99 44.40 -27.67
N PHE A 161 -53.75 45.48 -27.46
CA PHE A 161 -53.70 46.75 -28.19
C PHE A 161 -52.44 47.55 -27.82
N MET A 162 -51.88 48.24 -28.83
CA MET A 162 -51.20 49.53 -28.70
C MET A 162 -51.54 50.38 -29.93
#